data_AF-A0A497NDT1-F1
#
_entry.id   AF-A0A497NDT1-F1
#
_cell.length_a   1.000
_cell.length_b   1.000
_cell.length_c   1.000
_cell.angle_alpha   90.00
_cell.angle_beta   90.00
_cell.angle_gamma   90.00
#
_symmetry.space_group_name_H-M   'P 1'
#
loop_
_entity.id
_entity.type
_entity.pdbx_description
1 polymer ?
#
loop_
_entity_poly.entity_id
_entity_poly.type
_entity_poly.pdbx_seq_one_letter_code
_entity_poly.pdbx_strand_id
1 'polypeptide(L)'
;MPTPQPLEQERYQKKQQIDNLRFGMKGIDVTAKIIEVPPIKPVITRWGSESYVTNVMIADETGSIRLSLWNKMGNKVRVGDEVELMNCYVSRFAGQPQLRLKRKSTMTVIKHLQRGE
;
A
#
# COMPACT_ATOMS: atom_id res chain seq x y z
N MET A 1 2.18 44.64 10.87
CA MET A 1 1.22 43.73 10.22
C MET A 1 1.92 42.39 10.06
N PRO A 2 1.56 41.33 10.82
CA PRO A 2 2.16 40.02 10.59
C PRO A 2 1.54 39.41 9.33
N THR A 3 2.39 39.11 8.37
CA THR A 3 2.07 38.32 7.17
C THR A 3 1.36 37.04 7.60
N PRO A 4 0.19 36.67 7.04
CA PRO A 4 -0.28 35.31 7.21
C PRO A 4 0.78 34.41 6.57
N GLN A 5 1.43 33.61 7.40
CA GLN A 5 2.22 32.47 6.95
C GLN A 5 1.32 31.70 5.96
N PRO A 6 1.83 31.25 4.80
CA PRO A 6 1.04 30.33 3.99
C PRO A 6 0.76 29.15 4.91
N LEU A 7 -0.49 29.01 5.35
CA LEU A 7 -0.92 27.93 6.22
C LEU A 7 -0.35 26.67 5.61
N GLU A 8 0.47 25.99 6.40
CA GLU A 8 0.87 24.60 6.34
C GLU A 8 -0.14 23.82 5.50
N GLN A 9 0.02 23.87 4.18
CA GLN A 9 -1.10 23.73 3.26
C GLN A 9 -1.65 22.35 3.48
N GLU A 10 -2.84 22.31 4.09
CA GLU A 10 -3.50 21.15 4.67
C GLU A 10 -2.97 19.88 4.04
N ARG A 11 -1.95 19.27 4.66
CA ARG A 11 -1.62 17.87 4.39
C ARG A 11 -2.72 17.06 5.06
N TYR A 12 -3.96 17.31 4.63
CA TYR A 12 -5.05 16.37 4.64
C TYR A 12 -4.54 15.23 3.76
N GLN A 13 -3.71 14.38 4.37
CA GLN A 13 -3.25 13.09 3.88
C GLN A 13 -4.56 12.32 3.75
N LYS A 14 -5.22 12.52 2.59
CA LYS A 14 -6.65 12.29 2.43
C LYS A 14 -6.82 10.79 2.33
N LYS A 15 -7.01 10.12 3.48
CA LYS A 15 -7.29 8.68 3.54
C LYS A 15 -8.36 8.37 2.51
N GLN A 16 -7.99 7.65 1.47
CA GLN A 16 -8.91 7.25 0.42
C GLN A 16 -9.43 5.86 0.74
N GLN A 17 -10.73 5.71 0.54
CA GLN A 17 -11.39 4.42 0.56
C GLN A 17 -10.99 3.60 -0.66
N ILE A 18 -10.86 2.28 -0.48
CA ILE A 18 -10.43 1.38 -1.55
C ILE A 18 -11.39 1.40 -2.74
N ASP A 19 -12.70 1.46 -2.47
CA ASP A 19 -13.73 1.49 -3.52
C ASP A 19 -13.62 2.73 -4.45
N ASN A 20 -13.18 3.86 -3.89
CA ASN A 20 -12.98 5.09 -4.64
C ASN A 20 -11.64 5.15 -5.41
N LEU A 21 -10.79 4.12 -5.28
CA LEU A 21 -9.48 4.09 -5.93
C LEU A 21 -9.60 3.86 -7.44
N ARG A 22 -9.32 4.92 -8.20
CA ARG A 22 -9.29 4.90 -9.66
C ARG A 22 -7.86 4.88 -10.20
N PHE A 23 -7.71 4.26 -11.37
CA PHE A 23 -6.45 4.25 -12.10
C PHE A 23 -5.93 5.68 -12.33
N GLY A 24 -4.63 5.89 -12.10
CA GLY A 24 -3.98 7.18 -12.31
C GLY A 24 -3.92 8.07 -11.07
N MET A 25 -4.65 7.74 -9.99
CA MET A 25 -4.53 8.42 -8.71
C MET A 25 -3.15 8.14 -8.08
N LYS A 26 -2.55 9.19 -7.50
CA LYS A 26 -1.19 9.20 -6.93
C LYS A 26 -1.22 10.01 -5.64
N GLY A 27 -0.31 9.70 -4.71
CA GLY A 27 -0.25 10.41 -3.43
C GLY A 27 -1.41 10.03 -2.52
N ILE A 28 -1.83 8.77 -2.59
CA ILE A 28 -2.98 8.27 -1.86
C ILE A 28 -2.52 7.57 -0.59
N ASP A 29 -3.26 7.79 0.48
CA ASP A 29 -3.06 7.09 1.73
C ASP A 29 -4.22 6.16 1.99
N VAL A 30 -3.92 4.92 2.32
CA VAL A 30 -4.91 3.87 2.54
C VAL A 30 -4.54 3.13 3.81
N THR A 31 -5.51 2.97 4.69
CA THR A 31 -5.42 2.06 5.83
C THR A 31 -6.28 0.85 5.48
N ALA A 32 -5.73 -0.35 5.57
CA ALA A 32 -6.45 -1.58 5.23
C ALA A 32 -5.87 -2.77 5.99
N LYS A 33 -6.70 -3.80 6.16
CA LYS A 33 -6.30 -5.06 6.76
C LYS A 33 -5.89 -6.06 5.68
N ILE A 34 -4.84 -6.81 5.96
CA ILE A 34 -4.38 -7.87 5.08
C ILE A 34 -5.28 -9.09 5.26
N ILE A 35 -5.95 -9.49 4.19
CA ILE A 35 -6.82 -10.67 4.19
C ILE A 35 -6.15 -11.89 3.55
N GLU A 36 -5.17 -11.66 2.66
CA GLU A 36 -4.44 -12.73 2.00
C GLU A 36 -3.00 -12.33 1.71
N VAL A 37 -2.04 -13.21 2.01
CA VAL A 37 -0.63 -13.05 1.66
C VAL A 37 -0.21 -14.25 0.83
N PRO A 38 -0.22 -14.14 -0.51
CA PRO A 38 0.27 -15.22 -1.36
C PRO A 38 1.79 -15.36 -1.24
N PRO A 39 2.33 -16.52 -1.61
CA PRO A 39 3.77 -16.79 -1.54
C PRO A 39 4.54 -15.80 -2.42
N ILE A 40 5.68 -15.37 -1.89
CA ILE A 40 6.59 -14.46 -2.56
C ILE A 40 7.14 -15.12 -3.82
N LYS A 41 7.00 -14.46 -4.96
CA LYS A 41 7.50 -14.93 -6.26
C LYS A 41 8.85 -14.28 -6.56
N PRO A 42 9.90 -15.06 -6.87
CA PRO A 42 11.14 -14.52 -7.40
C PRO A 42 10.91 -14.02 -8.84
N VAL A 43 11.44 -12.83 -9.14
CA VAL A 43 11.42 -12.19 -10.45
C VAL A 43 12.80 -11.66 -10.77
N ILE A 44 13.33 -12.08 -11.92
CA ILE A 44 14.61 -11.59 -12.43
C ILE A 44 14.33 -10.23 -13.08
N THR A 45 14.94 -9.17 -12.54
CA THR A 45 14.83 -7.84 -13.14
C THR A 45 15.64 -7.77 -14.44
N ARG A 46 15.34 -6.80 -15.30
CA ARG A 46 16.05 -6.59 -16.58
C ARG A 46 17.58 -6.40 -16.45
N TRP A 47 18.07 -6.12 -15.23
CA TRP A 47 19.48 -5.94 -14.90
C TRP A 47 20.12 -7.20 -14.31
N GLY A 48 19.43 -8.35 -14.35
CA GLY A 48 19.94 -9.62 -13.80
C GLY A 48 19.86 -9.75 -12.28
N SER A 49 19.35 -8.74 -11.56
CA SER A 49 19.15 -8.83 -10.12
C SER A 49 17.88 -9.63 -9.79
N GLU A 50 18.00 -10.63 -8.93
CA GLU A 50 16.86 -11.30 -8.30
C GLU A 50 16.11 -10.32 -7.40
N SER A 51 14.84 -10.12 -7.70
CA SER A 51 13.92 -9.38 -6.84
C SER A 51 12.76 -10.28 -6.47
N TYR A 52 12.12 -9.96 -5.37
CA TYR A 52 11.00 -10.75 -4.89
C TYR A 52 9.74 -9.89 -4.93
N VAL A 53 8.63 -10.43 -5.43
CA VAL A 53 7.35 -9.73 -5.47
C VAL A 53 6.25 -10.60 -4.87
N THR A 54 5.41 -10.01 -4.04
CA THR A 54 4.17 -10.63 -3.58
C THR A 54 3.01 -9.67 -3.77
N ASN A 55 1.87 -10.21 -4.17
CA ASN A 55 0.65 -9.45 -4.40
C ASN A 55 -0.33 -9.73 -3.27
N VAL A 56 -0.13 -9.06 -2.14
CA VAL A 56 -1.00 -9.24 -0.97
C VAL A 56 -2.37 -8.64 -1.23
N MET A 57 -3.41 -9.28 -0.74
CA MET A 57 -4.77 -8.75 -0.79
C MET A 57 -5.03 -7.98 0.49
N ILE A 58 -5.34 -6.71 0.34
CA ILE A 58 -5.77 -5.84 1.43
C ILE A 58 -7.24 -5.51 1.26
N ALA A 59 -7.97 -5.46 2.36
CA ALA A 59 -9.36 -5.07 2.40
C ALA A 59 -9.59 -4.06 3.50
N ASP A 60 -10.52 -3.16 3.23
CA ASP A 60 -11.02 -2.13 4.12
C ASP A 60 -12.54 -2.24 4.17
N GLU A 61 -13.19 -1.42 5.00
CA GLU A 61 -14.65 -1.40 5.13
C GLU A 61 -15.38 -1.14 3.81
N THR A 62 -14.70 -0.49 2.86
CA THR A 62 -15.27 -0.13 1.56
C THR A 62 -15.06 -1.15 0.46
N GLY A 63 -14.02 -1.98 0.54
CA GLY A 63 -13.67 -2.87 -0.56
C GLY A 63 -12.31 -3.53 -0.40
N SER A 64 -11.84 -4.20 -1.44
CA SER A 64 -10.55 -4.90 -1.44
C SER A 64 -9.73 -4.58 -2.68
N ILE A 65 -8.41 -4.53 -2.51
CA ILE A 65 -7.46 -4.26 -3.60
C ILE A 65 -6.18 -5.06 -3.39
N ARG A 66 -5.52 -5.39 -4.51
CA ARG A 66 -4.21 -6.05 -4.49
C ARG A 66 -3.11 -5.02 -4.28
N LEU A 67 -2.22 -5.25 -3.33
CA LEU A 67 -1.03 -4.47 -3.07
C LEU A 67 0.21 -5.27 -3.48
N SER A 68 1.02 -4.73 -4.38
CA SER A 68 2.32 -5.34 -4.70
C SER A 68 3.40 -4.87 -3.74
N LEU A 69 3.90 -5.79 -2.93
CA LEU A 69 5.05 -5.61 -2.07
C LEU A 69 6.28 -6.22 -2.72
N TRP A 70 7.39 -5.48 -2.64
CA TRP A 70 8.65 -5.87 -3.23
C TRP A 70 9.69 -6.19 -2.15
N ASN A 71 10.55 -7.15 -2.44
CA ASN A 71 11.67 -7.57 -1.62
C ASN A 71 11.25 -7.89 -0.18
N LYS A 72 12.00 -7.38 0.80
CA LYS A 72 11.78 -7.62 2.23
C LYS A 72 10.46 -7.06 2.77
N MET A 73 9.76 -6.19 2.03
CA MET A 73 8.45 -5.65 2.46
C MET A 73 7.39 -6.75 2.55
N GLY A 74 7.40 -7.71 1.62
CA GLY A 74 6.46 -8.84 1.63
C GLY A 74 6.64 -9.75 2.84
N ASN A 75 7.85 -9.85 3.37
CA ASN A 75 8.15 -10.68 4.55
C ASN A 75 7.74 -10.03 5.88
N LYS A 76 7.48 -8.71 5.89
CA LYS A 76 7.12 -7.96 7.11
C LYS A 76 5.63 -8.01 7.41
N VAL A 77 4.81 -8.49 6.47
CA VAL A 77 3.36 -8.47 6.57
C VAL A 77 2.81 -9.88 6.74
N ARG A 78 1.72 -10.00 7.50
CA ARG A 78 1.02 -11.28 7.72
C ARG A 78 -0.47 -11.12 7.49
N VAL A 79 -1.14 -12.23 7.20
CA VAL A 79 -2.60 -12.28 7.13
C VAL A 79 -3.16 -11.87 8.50
N GLY A 80 -4.11 -10.93 8.49
CA GLY A 80 -4.71 -10.36 9.69
C GLY A 80 -4.09 -9.05 10.15
N ASP A 81 -2.89 -8.68 9.68
CA ASP A 81 -2.25 -7.43 10.08
C ASP A 81 -2.95 -6.22 9.46
N GLU A 82 -3.01 -5.13 10.22
CA GLU A 82 -3.51 -3.84 9.73
C GLU A 82 -2.35 -2.97 9.28
N VAL A 83 -2.39 -2.52 8.02
CA VAL A 83 -1.33 -1.75 7.40
C VAL A 83 -1.84 -0.38 6.96
N GLU A 84 -1.01 0.63 7.19
CA GLU A 84 -1.18 1.97 6.67
C GLU A 84 -0.13 2.24 5.61
N LEU A 85 -0.62 2.63 4.45
CA LEU A 85 0.14 2.85 3.25
C LEU A 85 0.05 4.33 2.91
N MET A 86 1.19 5.02 2.88
CA MET A 86 1.24 6.46 2.61
C MET A 86 1.89 6.75 1.26
N ASN A 87 1.37 7.77 0.56
CA ASN A 87 1.90 8.25 -0.72
C ASN A 87 1.97 7.16 -1.81
N CYS A 88 0.91 6.36 -1.89
CA CYS A 88 0.77 5.27 -2.83
C CYS A 88 0.17 5.73 -4.16
N TYR A 89 0.12 4.82 -5.13
CA TYR A 89 -0.57 5.06 -6.39
C TYR A 89 -1.30 3.81 -6.88
N VAL A 90 -2.40 4.06 -7.59
CA VAL A 90 -3.20 3.01 -8.21
C VAL A 90 -2.67 2.77 -9.61
N SER A 91 -2.18 1.56 -9.82
CA SER A 91 -1.76 1.04 -11.10
C SER A 91 -2.77 0.02 -11.61
N ARG A 92 -2.67 -0.36 -12.89
CA ARG A 92 -3.41 -1.49 -13.45
C ARG A 92 -2.43 -2.60 -13.75
N PHE A 93 -2.76 -3.81 -13.32
CA PHE A 93 -2.01 -5.01 -13.67
C PHE A 93 -2.98 -6.09 -14.11
N ALA A 94 -2.79 -6.63 -15.32
CA ALA A 94 -3.69 -7.60 -15.94
C ALA A 94 -5.18 -7.18 -15.92
N GLY A 95 -5.45 -5.88 -16.19
CA GLY A 95 -6.81 -5.32 -16.18
C GLY A 95 -7.41 -5.01 -14.80
N GLN A 96 -6.77 -5.45 -13.72
CA GLN A 96 -7.24 -5.26 -12.34
C GLN A 96 -6.55 -4.05 -11.67
N PRO A 97 -7.27 -3.25 -10.86
CA PRO A 97 -6.66 -2.20 -10.07
C PRO A 97 -5.72 -2.80 -9.04
N GLN A 98 -4.52 -2.23 -8.95
CA GLN A 98 -3.47 -2.71 -8.06
C GLN A 98 -2.73 -1.54 -7.45
N LEU A 99 -2.60 -1.57 -6.14
CA LEU A 99 -1.92 -0.59 -5.35
C LEU A 99 -0.41 -0.85 -5.39
N ARG A 100 0.36 0.21 -5.65
CA ARG A 100 1.83 0.14 -5.65
C ARG A 100 2.43 1.28 -4.82
N LEU A 101 3.54 0.95 -4.18
CA LEU A 101 4.38 1.86 -3.42
C LEU A 101 5.38 2.53 -4.38
N LYS A 102 5.64 3.83 -4.20
CA LYS A 102 6.75 4.55 -4.85
C LYS A 102 7.97 4.57 -3.93
N ARG A 103 9.11 5.06 -4.44
CA ARG A 103 10.31 5.30 -3.63
C ARG A 103 10.10 6.24 -2.43
N LYS A 104 9.13 7.15 -2.50
CA LYS A 104 8.73 8.07 -1.41
C LYS A 104 7.52 7.57 -0.61
N SER A 105 7.14 6.31 -0.79
CA SER A 105 5.98 5.73 -0.12
C SER A 105 6.43 4.97 1.12
N THR A 106 5.62 5.06 2.17
CA THR A 106 5.89 4.43 3.46
C THR A 106 4.78 3.44 3.76
N MET A 107 5.15 2.25 4.23
CA MET A 107 4.21 1.26 4.73
C MET A 107 4.51 1.04 6.21
N THR A 108 3.49 1.21 7.04
CA THR A 108 3.54 0.99 8.49
C THR A 108 2.53 -0.08 8.85
N VAL A 109 2.96 -1.09 9.62
CA VAL A 109 2.01 -2.05 10.21
C VAL A 109 1.52 -1.44 11.51
N ILE A 110 0.24 -1.09 11.59
CA ILE A 110 -0.37 -0.47 12.77
C ILE A 110 -0.66 -1.54 13.82
N LYS A 111 -1.22 -2.67 13.38
CA LYS A 111 -1.67 -3.72 14.29
C LYS A 111 -1.17 -5.07 13.80
N HIS A 112 -0.41 -5.74 14.66
CA HIS A 112 -0.19 -7.16 14.49
C HIS A 112 -1.36 -7.90 15.13
N LEU A 113 -2.14 -8.62 14.32
CA LEU A 113 -3.13 -9.52 14.87
C LEU A 113 -2.38 -10.77 15.35
N GLN A 114 -1.81 -10.68 16.56
CA GLN A 114 -1.35 -11.86 17.27
C GLN A 114 -2.59 -12.69 17.58
N ARG A 115 -2.84 -13.70 16.75
CA ARG A 115 -3.77 -14.77 17.10
C ARG A 115 -3.13 -15.51 18.27
N GLY A 116 -3.54 -15.11 19.48
CA GLY A 116 -3.23 -15.84 20.70
C GLY A 116 -3.95 -17.17 20.64
N GLU A 117 -3.17 -18.24 20.68
CA GLU A 117 -3.55 -19.55 21.23
C GLU A 117 -2.48 -19.93 22.24
#